data_AF-A0A2A9LAX2-F1
#
_entry.id   AF-A0A2A9LAX2-F1
#
_cell.length_a   1.000
_cell.length_b   1.000
_cell.length_c   1.000
_cell.angle_alpha   90.00
_cell.angle_beta   90.00
_cell.angle_gamma   90.00
#
_symmetry.space_group_name_H-M   'P 1'
#
loop_
_entity.id
_entity.type
_entity.pdbx_description
1 polymer ?
#
loop_
_entity_poly.entity_id
_entity_poly.type
_entity_poly.pdbx_seq_one_letter_code
_entity_poly.pdbx_strand_id
1 'polypeptide(L)' 'MNQDRLFASLAALARDLSIPDDALRRMLDDEIAALTKDARVHDYLRIFAIRRLSRRMRSLDAAGGHPGRPEPGG' A
#
# COMPACT_ATOMS: atom_id res chain seq x y z
N MET A 1 10.95 0.19 -7.26
CA MET A 1 11.89 -0.02 -6.14
C MET A 1 11.31 -0.79 -4.95
N ASN A 2 10.13 -0.47 -4.37
CA ASN A 2 9.58 -1.28 -3.25
C ASN A 2 8.73 -2.50 -3.72
N GLN A 3 7.94 -2.34 -4.78
CA GLN A 3 7.15 -3.45 -5.34
C GLN A 3 8.03 -4.59 -5.88
N ASP A 4 9.12 -4.24 -6.57
CA ASP A 4 10.10 -5.22 -7.08
C ASP A 4 10.70 -6.06 -5.95
N ARG A 5 10.94 -5.44 -4.78
CA ARG A 5 11.51 -6.11 -3.61
C ARG A 5 10.51 -7.04 -2.93
N LEU A 6 9.23 -6.65 -2.85
CA LEU A 6 8.16 -7.50 -2.32
C LEU A 6 7.94 -8.72 -3.21
N PHE A 7 7.88 -8.52 -4.53
CA PHE A 7 7.73 -9.62 -5.47
C PHE A 7 8.96 -10.54 -5.45
N ALA A 8 10.18 -10.00 -5.38
CA ALA A 8 11.39 -10.80 -5.26
C ALA A 8 11.42 -11.65 -3.98
N SER A 9 10.91 -11.11 -2.85
CA SER A 9 10.81 -11.86 -1.59
C SER A 9 9.80 -12.99 -1.70
N LEU A 10 8.65 -12.74 -2.34
CA LEU A 10 7.63 -13.76 -2.60
C LEU A 10 8.14 -14.84 -3.56
N ALA A 11 8.86 -14.45 -4.62
CA ALA A 11 9.45 -15.38 -5.58
C ALA A 11 10.56 -16.24 -4.96
N ALA A 12 11.31 -15.72 -3.98
CA ALA A 12 12.28 -16.52 -3.23
C ALA A 12 11.59 -17.63 -2.43
N LEU A 13 10.52 -17.30 -1.72
CA LEU A 13 9.72 -18.27 -0.96
C LEU A 13 9.06 -19.31 -1.88
N ALA A 14 8.57 -18.88 -3.04
CA ALA A 14 8.01 -19.80 -4.04
C ALA A 14 9.04 -20.81 -4.54
N ARG A 15 10.29 -20.38 -4.78
CA ARG A 15 11.40 -21.27 -5.15
C ARG A 15 11.71 -22.29 -4.06
N ASP A 16 11.74 -21.87 -2.80
CA ASP A 16 11.96 -22.78 -1.66
C ASP A 16 10.85 -23.84 -1.56
N LEU A 17 9.63 -23.50 -1.98
CA LEU A 17 8.48 -24.39 -2.04
C LEU A 17 8.34 -25.16 -3.37
N SER A 18 9.31 -25.04 -4.29
CA SER A 18 9.26 -25.62 -5.64
C SER A 18 8.02 -25.24 -6.44
N ILE A 19 7.47 -24.04 -6.19
CA ILE A 19 6.35 -23.48 -6.93
C ILE A 19 6.90 -22.81 -8.19
N PRO A 20 6.47 -23.23 -9.40
CA PRO A 20 6.90 -22.60 -10.64
C PRO A 20 6.32 -21.19 -10.81
N ASP A 21 7.03 -20.32 -11.52
CA ASP A 21 6.68 -18.90 -11.67
C ASP A 21 5.26 -18.68 -12.21
N ASP A 22 4.81 -19.50 -13.18
CA ASP A 22 3.45 -19.41 -13.73
C ASP A 22 2.39 -19.76 -12.68
N ALA A 23 2.67 -20.73 -11.79
CA ALA A 23 1.77 -21.06 -10.69
C ALA A 23 1.77 -19.96 -9.64
N LEU A 24 2.93 -19.37 -9.33
CA LEU A 24 3.01 -18.23 -8.41
C LEU A 24 2.19 -17.03 -8.93
N ARG A 25 2.27 -16.76 -10.24
CA ARG A 25 1.50 -15.69 -10.88
C ARG A 25 -0.01 -15.91 -10.71
N ARG A 26 -0.48 -17.14 -10.99
CA ARG A 26 -1.89 -17.52 -10.82
C ARG A 26 -2.34 -17.41 -9.37
N MET A 27 -1.55 -17.89 -8.42
CA MET A 27 -1.85 -17.78 -6.99
C MET A 27 -1.99 -16.31 -6.56
N LEU A 28 -1.12 -15.43 -7.08
CA LEU A 28 -1.22 -14.00 -6.80
C LEU A 28 -2.49 -13.38 -7.40
N ASP A 29 -2.83 -13.74 -8.63
CA ASP A 29 -4.03 -13.26 -9.31
C ASP A 29 -5.31 -13.74 -8.60
N ASP A 30 -5.33 -15.00 -8.14
CA ASP A 30 -6.42 -15.59 -7.35
C ASP A 30 -6.59 -14.87 -6.00
N GLU A 31 -5.49 -14.56 -5.32
CA GLU A 31 -5.50 -13.82 -4.06
C GLU A 31 -6.05 -12.40 -4.25
N ILE A 32 -5.64 -11.71 -5.32
CA ILE A 32 -6.19 -10.40 -5.69
C ILE A 32 -7.69 -10.51 -5.98
N ALA A 33 -8.11 -11.51 -6.75
CA ALA A 33 -9.51 -11.74 -7.09
C ALA A 33 -10.34 -11.97 -5.82
N ALA A 34 -9.87 -12.81 -4.89
CA ALA A 34 -10.53 -13.06 -3.61
C ALA A 34 -10.69 -11.78 -2.78
N LEU A 35 -9.64 -10.97 -2.69
CA LEU A 35 -9.67 -9.70 -1.96
C LEU A 35 -10.62 -8.66 -2.58
N THR A 36 -10.81 -8.71 -3.90
CA THR A 36 -11.72 -7.78 -4.63
C THR A 36 -13.17 -8.26 -4.69
N LYS A 37 -13.45 -9.54 -4.40
CA LYS A 37 -14.77 -10.14 -4.54
C LYS A 37 -15.82 -9.50 -3.64
N ASP A 38 -15.46 -9.21 -2.39
CA ASP A 38 -16.37 -8.69 -1.37
C ASP A 38 -16.07 -7.24 -0.95
N ALA A 39 -14.95 -6.67 -1.42
CA ALA A 39 -14.52 -5.32 -1.09
C ALA A 39 -14.41 -4.46 -2.35
N ARG A 40 -14.99 -3.26 -2.29
CA ARG A 40 -14.83 -2.29 -3.39
C ARG A 40 -13.38 -1.86 -3.39
N VAL A 41 -12.73 -1.84 -4.57
CA VAL A 41 -11.37 -1.31 -4.76
C VAL A 41 -11.16 0.04 -4.05
N HIS A 42 -12.23 0.84 -3.98
CA HIS A 42 -12.29 2.12 -3.27
C HIS A 42 -11.95 2.03 -1.77
N ASP A 43 -12.31 0.95 -1.07
CA ASP A 43 -12.05 0.79 0.37
C ASP A 43 -10.55 0.58 0.65
N TYR A 44 -9.87 -0.21 -0.18
CA TYR A 44 -8.41 -0.36 -0.11
C TYR A 44 -7.68 0.93 -0.48
N LEU A 45 -8.15 1.65 -1.50
CA LEU A 45 -7.61 2.95 -1.88
C LEU A 45 -7.75 3.97 -0.75
N ARG A 46 -8.85 3.94 0.00
CA ARG A 46 -9.08 4.84 1.14
C ARG A 46 -8.02 4.63 2.24
N ILE A 47 -7.68 3.39 2.57
CA ILE A 47 -6.62 3.08 3.55
C ILE A 47 -5.27 3.60 3.06
N PHE A 48 -4.94 3.36 1.79
CA PHE A 48 -3.71 3.88 1.18
C PHE A 48 -3.66 5.41 1.20
N ALA A 49 -4.77 6.08 0.85
CA ALA A 49 -4.89 7.52 0.85
C ALA A 49 -4.69 8.12 2.24
N ILE A 50 -5.33 7.54 3.27
CA ILE A 50 -5.16 7.94 4.68
C ILE A 50 -3.69 7.81 5.07
N ARG A 51 -3.06 6.65 4.85
CA ARG A 51 -1.66 6.42 5.23
C ARG A 51 -0.70 7.40 4.55
N ARG A 52 -0.94 7.69 3.26
CA ARG A 52 -0.15 8.68 2.49
C ARG A 52 -0.38 10.10 3.01
N LEU A 53 -1.63 10.46 3.29
CA LEU A 53 -1.98 11.79 3.82
C LEU A 53 -1.36 12.01 5.21
N SER A 54 -1.47 11.05 6.13
CA SER A 54 -0.86 11.14 7.46
C SER A 54 0.66 11.29 7.38
N ARG A 55 1.32 10.61 6.43
CA ARG A 55 2.76 10.79 6.21
C ARG A 55 3.09 12.20 5.72
N ARG A 56 2.31 12.75 4.79
CA ARG A 56 2.47 14.14 4.34
C ARG A 56 2.27 15.13 5.48
N MET A 57 1.20 14.95 6.28
CA MET A 57 0.92 15.82 7.42
C MET A 57 2.07 15.83 8.43
N ARG A 58 2.61 14.65 8.81
CA ARG A 58 3.78 14.58 9.69
C ARG A 58 5.03 15.24 9.11
N SER A 59 5.22 15.16 7.80
CA SER A 59 6.34 15.83 7.12
C SER A 59 6.18 17.35 7.10
N LEU A 60 4.95 17.85 6.97
CA LEU A 60 4.64 19.29 7.01
C LEU A 60 4.82 19.83 8.43
N ASP A 61 4.32 19.10 9.42
CA ASP A 61 4.49 19.39 10.84
C ASP A 61 5.97 19.48 11.24
N ALA A 62 6.78 18.48 10.83
CA ALA A 62 8.22 18.48 11.05
C ALA A 62 8.97 19.62 10.33
N ALA A 63 8.38 20.18 9.26
CA ALA A 63 8.91 21.32 8.53
C ALA A 63 8.43 22.67 9.09
N GLY A 64 7.72 22.69 10.23
CA GLY A 64 7.15 23.90 10.85
C GLY A 64 5.93 24.46 10.12
N GLY A 65 5.43 23.76 9.10
CA GLY A 65 4.20 24.13 8.40
C GLY A 65 3.00 23.53 9.14
N HIS A 66 2.34 24.32 9.98
CA HIS A 66 0.99 24.00 10.45
C HIS A 66 -0.04 24.48 9.40
N PRO A 67 -0.66 23.58 8.62
CA PRO A 67 -1.76 23.96 7.75
C PRO A 67 -3.04 23.83 8.58
N GLY A 68 -3.34 24.83 9.42
CA GLY A 68 -4.62 24.80 10.12
C GLY A 68 -4.76 25.55 11.43
N ARG A 69 -3.88 26.49 11.79
CA ARG A 69 -4.26 27.47 12.81
C ARG A 69 -4.91 28.67 12.09
N PRO A 70 -6.25 28.81 12.10
CA PRO A 70 -6.82 30.12 11.82
C PRO A 70 -6.29 31.08 12.89
N GLU A 71 -5.63 32.15 12.44
CA GLU A 71 -5.20 33.25 13.29
C GLU A 71 -6.42 33.78 14.06
N PRO A 72 -6.41 33.80 15.41
CA PRO A 72 -7.49 34.43 16.14
C PRO A 72 -7.25 35.95 16.12
N GLY A 73 -7.95 36.63 15.21
CA GLY A 73 -8.21 38.07 15.31
C GLY A 73 -7.43 38.95 14.33
N GLY A 74 -8.20 39.64 13.48
CA GLY A 74 -7.84 40.85 12.75
C GLY A 74 -9.11 41.65 12.50
#